data_AF-A0A560G1Y3-F1
#
_entry.id   AF-A0A560G1Y3-F1
#
_cell.length_a   1.000
_cell.length_b   1.000
_cell.length_c   1.000
_cell.angle_alpha   90.00
_cell.angle_beta   90.00
_cell.angle_gamma   90.00
#
_symmetry.space_group_name_H-M   'P 1'
#
loop_
_entity.id
_entity.type
_entity.pdbx_description
1 polymer ?
#
loop_
_entity_poly.entity_id
_entity_poly.type
_entity_poly.pdbx_seq_one_letter_code
_entity_poly.pdbx_strand_id
1 'polypeptide(L)'
;MEQSTVQSVSSPATAPVTTELRRRRWLKPMLVGAGILGAGLLLSACATQPPPMAGRELPGFLYGLLHGLIAPFSFLYSLISDTRVYAYPNPGRWYDFGFLLGVSAWGSGGTTVVRR
;
A
#
# COMPACT_ATOMS: atom_id res chain seq x y z
N MET A 1 -10.88 60.12 -53.22
CA MET A 1 -11.74 60.30 -52.04
C MET A 1 -11.85 58.94 -51.36
N GLU A 2 -11.02 58.78 -50.32
CA GLU A 2 -11.10 57.76 -49.30
C GLU A 2 -12.48 57.76 -48.62
N GLN A 3 -12.99 56.58 -48.28
CA GLN A 3 -13.79 56.31 -47.07
C GLN A 3 -14.06 54.79 -47.01
N SER A 4 -13.20 53.97 -46.40
CA SER A 4 -13.25 53.54 -44.99
C SER A 4 -14.66 53.20 -44.46
N THR A 5 -15.04 51.92 -44.54
CA THR A 5 -16.02 51.30 -43.63
C THR A 5 -15.38 50.09 -42.95
N VAL A 6 -14.96 50.35 -41.72
CA VAL A 6 -14.35 49.40 -40.78
C VAL A 6 -15.44 48.95 -39.79
N GLN A 7 -15.44 47.64 -39.51
CA GLN A 7 -15.96 46.93 -38.32
C GLN A 7 -17.47 46.87 -38.02
N SER A 8 -18.01 45.66 -37.89
CA SER A 8 -18.08 45.03 -36.55
C SER A 8 -18.30 43.52 -36.68
N VAL A 9 -17.26 42.74 -36.37
CA VAL A 9 -17.41 41.31 -36.06
C VAL A 9 -17.35 41.24 -34.54
N SER A 10 -18.47 40.96 -33.91
CA SER A 10 -18.55 40.72 -32.47
C SER A 10 -17.83 39.41 -32.14
N SER A 11 -16.75 39.51 -31.35
CA SER A 11 -16.08 38.35 -30.76
C SER A 11 -17.05 37.57 -29.87
N PRO A 12 -17.21 36.25 -30.02
CA PRO A 12 -17.87 35.44 -29.02
C PRO A 12 -16.97 35.35 -27.77
N ALA A 13 -17.56 35.65 -26.61
CA ALA A 13 -16.92 35.56 -25.31
C ALA A 13 -16.34 34.15 -25.07
N THR A 14 -15.01 34.07 -24.95
CA THR A 14 -14.28 32.84 -24.65
C THR A 14 -14.54 32.43 -23.19
N ALA A 15 -15.32 31.37 -22.98
CA ALA A 15 -15.54 30.76 -21.66
C ALA A 15 -14.26 30.02 -21.15
N PRO A 16 -14.08 29.87 -19.82
CA PRO A 16 -12.83 29.36 -19.23
C PRO A 16 -12.74 27.83 -19.33
N VAL A 17 -12.09 27.34 -20.39
CA VAL A 17 -11.83 25.89 -20.62
C VAL A 17 -10.81 25.30 -19.62
N THR A 18 -10.08 26.15 -18.88
CA THR A 18 -8.94 25.74 -18.06
C THR A 18 -9.30 25.16 -16.68
N THR A 19 -10.46 25.50 -16.11
CA THR A 19 -10.91 25.03 -14.79
C THR A 19 -11.51 23.62 -14.83
N GLU A 20 -12.31 23.31 -15.86
CA GLU A 20 -13.02 22.04 -15.98
C GLU A 20 -12.05 20.86 -16.26
N LEU A 21 -11.01 21.10 -17.06
CA LEU A 21 -9.99 20.10 -17.38
C LEU A 21 -9.10 19.76 -16.19
N ARG A 22 -8.71 20.78 -15.38
CA ARG A 22 -7.94 20.56 -14.16
C ARG A 22 -8.73 19.73 -13.15
N ARG A 23 -10.02 20.00 -12.98
CA ARG A 23 -10.92 19.24 -12.08
C ARG A 23 -11.04 17.77 -12.50
N ARG A 24 -11.24 17.49 -13.79
CA ARG A 24 -11.33 16.11 -14.33
C ARG A 24 -10.04 15.30 -14.21
N ARG A 25 -8.88 15.96 -14.26
CA ARG A 25 -7.57 15.30 -14.12
C ARG A 25 -7.31 14.73 -12.72
N TRP A 26 -7.88 15.34 -11.67
CA TRP A 26 -7.70 14.90 -10.28
C TRP A 26 -8.88 14.10 -9.72
N LEU A 27 -10.08 14.20 -10.32
CA LEU A 27 -11.23 13.38 -9.93
C LEU A 27 -11.00 11.87 -10.10
N LYS A 28 -10.41 11.44 -11.23
CA LYS A 28 -10.13 10.02 -11.49
C LYS A 28 -9.19 9.38 -10.45
N PRO A 29 -8.00 9.94 -10.14
CA PRO A 29 -7.14 9.37 -9.11
C PRO A 29 -7.75 9.45 -7.71
N MET A 30 -8.55 10.48 -7.39
CA MET A 30 -9.28 10.54 -6.11
C MET A 30 -10.33 9.44 -5.99
N LEU A 31 -11.09 9.15 -7.05
CA LEU A 31 -12.07 8.06 -7.08
C LEU A 31 -11.38 6.69 -6.97
N VAL A 32 -10.26 6.50 -7.66
CA VAL A 32 -9.46 5.27 -7.53
C VAL A 32 -8.91 5.12 -6.11
N GLY A 33 -8.34 6.19 -5.54
CA GLY A 33 -7.84 6.19 -4.17
C GLY A 33 -8.94 5.91 -3.14
N ALA A 34 -10.12 6.51 -3.30
CA ALA A 34 -11.28 6.26 -2.45
C ALA A 34 -11.80 4.81 -2.59
N GLY A 35 -11.79 4.26 -3.81
CA GLY A 35 -12.14 2.87 -4.06
C GLY A 35 -11.18 1.88 -3.39
N ILE A 36 -9.86 2.12 -3.49
CA ILE A 36 -8.83 1.30 -2.82
C ILE A 36 -8.99 1.36 -1.30
N LEU A 37 -9.16 2.56 -0.74
CA LEU A 37 -9.34 2.74 0.71
C LEU A 37 -10.62 2.05 1.19
N GLY A 38 -11.75 2.23 0.48
CA GLY A 38 -13.01 1.59 0.80
C GLY A 38 -12.91 0.07 0.78
N ALA A 39 -12.31 -0.51 -0.27
CA ALA A 39 -12.06 -1.94 -0.36
C ALA A 39 -11.17 -2.45 0.78
N GLY A 40 -10.11 -1.71 1.13
CA GLY A 40 -9.22 -2.05 2.25
C GLY A 40 -9.94 -2.08 3.60
N LEU A 41 -10.85 -1.14 3.85
CA LEU A 41 -11.67 -1.09 5.06
C LEU A 41 -12.69 -2.24 5.14
N LEU A 42 -13.28 -2.63 4.00
CA LEU A 42 -14.18 -3.78 3.92
C LEU A 42 -13.45 -5.10 4.20
N LEU A 43 -12.23 -5.26 3.67
CA LEU A 43 -11.43 -6.46 3.85
C LEU A 43 -10.88 -6.60 5.28
N SER A 44 -10.55 -5.49 5.95
CA SER A 44 -10.03 -5.54 7.32
C SER A 44 -11.05 -6.08 8.32
N ALA A 45 -12.34 -5.91 8.07
CA ALA A 45 -13.42 -6.46 8.90
C ALA A 45 -13.48 -8.00 8.89
N CYS A 46 -12.90 -8.67 7.89
CA CYS A 46 -12.89 -10.13 7.80
C CYS A 46 -11.63 -10.77 8.43
N ALA A 47 -10.61 -9.98 8.77
CA ALA A 47 -9.31 -10.49 9.22
C ALA A 47 -9.23 -10.60 10.76
N THR A 48 -10.04 -11.47 11.36
CA THR A 48 -10.04 -11.68 12.82
C THR A 48 -9.15 -12.86 13.23
N GLN A 49 -8.24 -12.65 14.18
CA GLN A 49 -7.46 -13.74 14.79
C GLN A 49 -8.21 -14.34 15.98
N PRO A 50 -8.30 -15.68 16.13
CA PRO A 50 -8.90 -16.27 17.31
C PRO A 50 -8.08 -15.95 18.58
N PRO A 51 -8.73 -15.88 19.76
CA PRO A 51 -8.06 -15.51 20.99
C PRO A 51 -6.97 -16.54 21.37
N PRO A 52 -5.87 -16.09 21.99
CA PRO A 52 -4.86 -17.01 22.50
C PRO A 52 -5.46 -17.96 23.54
N MET A 53 -4.99 -19.21 23.55
CA MET A 53 -5.31 -20.16 24.61
C MET A 53 -4.71 -19.66 25.93
N ALA A 54 -5.52 -19.62 26.99
CA ALA A 54 -5.08 -19.14 28.30
C ALA A 54 -3.92 -20.00 28.85
N GLY A 55 -2.92 -19.34 29.44
CA GLY A 55 -1.84 -20.01 30.19
C GLY A 55 -0.56 -20.32 29.41
N ARG A 56 -0.44 -19.93 28.14
CA ARG A 56 0.82 -20.05 27.36
C ARG A 56 1.43 -18.69 27.10
N GLU A 57 2.75 -18.56 27.24
CA GLU A 57 3.45 -17.35 26.82
C GLU A 57 3.37 -17.20 25.30
N LEU A 58 3.03 -15.99 24.84
CA LEU A 58 2.92 -15.67 23.42
C LEU A 58 4.25 -15.11 22.90
N PRO A 59 4.64 -15.44 21.66
CA PRO A 59 5.88 -14.95 21.07
C PRO A 59 5.81 -13.44 20.83
N GLY A 60 6.62 -12.67 21.58
CA GLY A 60 6.73 -11.21 21.44
C GLY A 60 7.65 -10.77 20.29
N PHE A 61 8.14 -9.53 20.35
CA PHE A 61 8.97 -8.91 19.32
C PHE A 61 10.22 -9.73 18.94
N LEU A 62 11.00 -10.20 19.91
CA LEU A 62 12.24 -10.95 19.64
C LEU A 62 11.98 -12.28 18.93
N TYR A 63 10.91 -12.98 19.32
CA TYR A 63 10.47 -14.18 18.59
C TYR A 63 10.00 -13.83 17.19
N GLY A 64 9.31 -12.70 17.01
CA GLY A 64 8.98 -12.17 15.68
C GLY A 64 10.23 -12.00 14.82
N LEU A 65 11.25 -11.30 15.33
CA LEU A 65 12.51 -11.07 14.64
C LEU A 65 13.20 -12.38 14.23
N LEU A 66 13.30 -13.33 15.16
CA LEU A 66 13.90 -14.64 14.90
C LEU A 66 13.08 -15.44 13.88
N HIS A 67 11.75 -15.49 14.01
CA HIS A 67 10.87 -16.18 13.06
C HIS A 67 10.94 -15.58 11.66
N GLY A 68 11.03 -14.25 11.55
CA GLY A 68 11.24 -13.56 10.29
C GLY A 68 12.59 -13.92 9.66
N LEU A 69 13.66 -13.97 10.45
CA LEU A 69 15.00 -14.32 9.98
C LEU A 69 15.06 -15.76 9.45
N ILE A 70 14.37 -16.71 10.09
CA ILE A 70 14.33 -18.11 9.64
C ILE A 70 13.20 -18.39 8.64
N ALA A 71 12.41 -17.39 8.24
CA ALA A 71 11.20 -17.57 7.44
C ALA A 71 11.42 -18.38 6.13
N PRO A 72 12.53 -18.21 5.37
CA PRO A 72 12.77 -19.04 4.18
C PRO A 72 12.93 -20.52 4.48
N PHE A 73 13.59 -20.85 5.61
CA PHE A 73 13.75 -22.25 6.04
C PHE A 73 12.44 -22.82 6.56
N SER A 74 11.68 -22.05 7.35
CA SER A 74 10.34 -22.43 7.80
C SER A 74 9.38 -22.65 6.62
N PHE A 75 9.50 -21.84 5.57
CA PHE A 75 8.74 -22.02 4.34
C PHE A 75 9.11 -23.34 3.64
N LEU A 76 10.40 -23.63 3.47
CA LEU A 76 10.84 -24.89 2.86
C LEU A 76 10.34 -26.12 3.66
N TYR A 77 10.40 -26.05 4.99
CA TYR A 77 9.89 -27.11 5.86
C TYR A 77 8.36 -27.25 5.79
N SER A 78 7.63 -26.15 5.59
CA SER A 78 6.16 -26.17 5.41
C SER A 78 5.70 -26.86 4.12
N LEU A 79 6.58 -27.06 3.13
CA LEU A 79 6.23 -27.79 1.92
C LEU A 79 6.09 -29.30 2.15
N ILE A 80 6.68 -29.81 3.22
CA ILE A 80 6.70 -31.24 3.57
C ILE A 80 6.06 -31.53 4.93
N SER A 81 5.51 -30.52 5.61
CA SER A 81 4.89 -30.65 6.92
C SER A 81 3.75 -29.65 7.09
N ASP A 82 2.81 -29.95 7.99
CA ASP A 82 1.71 -29.03 8.35
C ASP A 82 2.16 -27.89 9.29
N THR A 83 3.37 -27.37 9.09
CA THR A 83 3.96 -26.31 9.91
C THR A 83 3.67 -24.94 9.33
N ARG A 84 3.31 -23.98 10.19
CA ARG A 84 3.12 -22.59 9.79
C ARG A 84 4.44 -21.83 9.84
N VAL A 85 4.71 -21.02 8.80
CA VAL A 85 5.86 -20.10 8.77
C VAL A 85 5.75 -19.02 9.86
N TYR A 86 4.51 -18.65 10.20
CA TYR A 86 4.20 -17.57 11.12
C TYR A 86 3.50 -18.12 12.36
N ALA A 87 3.96 -17.70 13.55
CA ALA A 87 3.48 -18.23 14.81
C ALA A 87 2.03 -17.85 15.10
N TYR A 88 1.28 -18.82 15.59
CA TYR A 88 -0.09 -18.65 16.04
C TYR A 88 -0.32 -19.48 17.32
N PRO A 89 -0.97 -18.93 18.36
CA PRO A 89 -1.36 -17.53 18.52
C PRO A 89 -0.15 -16.62 18.82
N ASN A 90 -0.23 -15.35 18.42
CA ASN A 90 0.77 -14.33 18.70
C ASN A 90 0.07 -13.07 19.27
N PRO A 91 0.79 -12.16 19.95
CA PRO A 91 0.21 -10.97 20.58
C PRO A 91 -0.08 -9.84 19.58
N GLY A 92 0.13 -10.07 18.27
CA GLY A 92 -0.06 -9.13 17.18
C GLY A 92 1.14 -8.19 16.99
N ARG A 93 0.84 -6.97 16.54
CA ARG A 93 1.72 -5.82 16.21
C ARG A 93 3.22 -5.94 16.48
N TRP A 94 3.65 -6.17 17.72
CA TRP A 94 5.08 -6.27 18.06
C TRP A 94 5.75 -7.51 17.49
N TYR A 95 5.07 -8.65 17.51
CA TYR A 95 5.52 -9.86 16.83
C TYR A 95 5.61 -9.63 15.31
N ASP A 96 4.59 -9.00 14.72
CA ASP A 96 4.50 -8.71 13.28
C ASP A 96 5.64 -7.79 12.83
N PHE A 97 5.90 -6.74 13.63
CA PHE A 97 6.98 -5.80 13.37
C PHE A 97 8.35 -6.49 13.40
N GLY A 98 8.59 -7.34 14.40
CA GLY A 98 9.80 -8.17 14.45
C GLY A 98 9.91 -9.07 13.22
N PHE A 99 8.83 -9.78 12.86
CA PHE A 99 8.80 -10.69 11.72
C PHE A 99 9.13 -9.98 10.40
N LEU A 100 8.52 -8.81 10.16
CA LEU A 100 8.79 -8.00 8.97
C LEU A 100 10.26 -7.55 8.91
N LEU A 101 10.84 -7.11 10.02
CA LEU A 101 12.26 -6.77 10.07
C LEU A 101 13.13 -7.99 9.77
N GLY A 102 12.85 -9.14 10.39
CA GLY A 102 13.61 -10.37 10.20
C GLY A 102 13.60 -10.87 8.75
N VAL A 103 12.42 -10.91 8.12
CA VAL A 103 12.29 -11.38 6.72
C VAL A 103 12.91 -10.38 5.73
N SER A 104 12.84 -9.07 6.03
CA SER A 104 13.43 -8.04 5.17
C SER A 104 14.95 -8.13 5.04
N ALA A 105 15.64 -8.77 5.99
CA ALA A 105 17.08 -9.01 5.92
C ALA A 105 17.50 -9.81 4.67
N TRP A 106 16.59 -10.61 4.11
CA TRP A 106 16.82 -11.38 2.89
C TRP A 106 16.61 -10.58 1.61
N GLY A 107 15.93 -9.43 1.68
CA GLY A 107 15.51 -8.63 0.53
C GLY A 107 16.37 -7.39 0.24
N SER A 108 17.43 -7.14 1.02
CA SER A 108 18.29 -5.95 0.85
C SER A 108 19.34 -6.14 -0.26
N GLY A 109 18.92 -6.17 -1.52
CA GLY A 109 19.81 -5.99 -2.67
C GLY A 109 20.18 -4.51 -2.82
N GLY A 110 21.44 -4.15 -2.54
CA GLY A 110 21.92 -2.77 -2.68
C GLY A 110 21.84 -2.30 -4.13
N THR A 111 21.00 -1.29 -4.41
CA THR A 111 21.03 -0.61 -5.71
C THR A 111 22.23 0.31 -5.75
N THR A 112 23.29 -0.08 -6.47
CA THR A 112 24.37 0.84 -6.80
C THR A 112 23.85 1.85 -7.82
N VAL A 113 23.62 3.08 -7.37
CA VAL A 113 23.35 4.21 -8.28
C VAL A 113 24.68 4.61 -8.91
N VAL A 114 24.94 4.10 -10.12
CA VAL A 114 26.03 4.63 -10.96
C VAL A 114 25.56 5.98 -11.50
N ARG A 115 26.02 7.08 -10.90
CA ARG A 115 25.87 8.40 -11.53
C ARG A 115 26.80 8.44 -12.75
N ARG A 116 26.22 8.67 -13.92
CA ARG A 116 26.93 9.09 -15.13
C ARG A 116 27.05 10.60 -15.15
#